data_AF-D8JQV6-F1
#
_entry.id   AF-D8JQV6-F1
#
_cell.length_a   1.000
_cell.length_b   1.000
_cell.length_c   1.000
_cell.angle_alpha   90.00
_cell.angle_beta   90.00
_cell.angle_gamma   90.00
#
_symmetry.space_group_name_H-M   'P 1'
#
loop_
_entity.id
_entity.type
_entity.pdbx_description
1 polymer ?
#
loop_
_entity_poly.entity_id
_entity_poly.type
_entity_poly.pdbx_seq_one_letter_code
_entity_poly.pdbx_strand_id
1 'polypeptide(L)'
;MQMILATDRQNRYTLLATMLIFGTESLTVIRNLKRVLLPCAILASTAAGASFAVAEPQATEPAAESVKIELNKLDPVEKGCRAYLVVKNETPTSYQSFKVDLVLFQADGVIGKRFSLELGPLRTKKKSVKLFDIDAIACDKIGSLLINDVMECKSESGPVEHCLQNLTTSTLTKVELSK
;
A
#
# COMPACT_ATOMS: atom_id res chain seq x y z
N MET A 1 -53.37 42.65 3.07
CA MET A 1 -52.28 43.65 2.98
C MET A 1 -50.97 42.85 2.91
N GLN A 2 -50.60 42.38 1.71
CA GLN A 2 -49.45 42.86 0.88
C GLN A 2 -48.08 42.69 1.56
N MET A 3 -47.28 41.71 1.08
CA MET A 3 -46.07 41.85 0.23
C MET A 3 -44.85 42.31 1.04
N ILE A 4 -43.67 41.67 1.02
CA ILE A 4 -42.62 41.57 -0.02
C ILE A 4 -41.60 40.51 0.49
N LEU A 5 -41.34 39.34 -0.15
CA LEU A 5 -40.34 38.99 -1.19
C LEU A 5 -38.85 39.36 -0.93
N ALA A 6 -37.97 38.34 -1.06
CA ALA A 6 -36.50 38.38 -1.28
C ALA A 6 -35.63 39.01 -0.17
N THR A 7 -34.56 38.37 0.31
CA THR A 7 -33.32 38.14 -0.46
C THR A 7 -32.41 37.14 0.27
N ASP A 8 -32.37 35.91 -0.23
CA ASP A 8 -31.22 35.00 -0.17
C ASP A 8 -30.10 35.57 -1.08
N ARG A 9 -28.81 35.33 -0.78
CA ARG A 9 -27.61 35.63 -1.62
C ARG A 9 -26.77 36.89 -1.29
N GLN A 10 -26.38 37.15 -0.03
CA GLN A 10 -25.43 38.24 0.30
C GLN A 10 -24.25 37.87 1.22
N ASN A 11 -23.95 36.58 1.39
CA ASN A 11 -22.81 36.09 2.20
C ASN A 11 -21.60 35.58 1.36
N ARG A 12 -21.43 36.12 0.16
CA ARG A 12 -20.14 36.13 -0.56
C ARG A 12 -19.68 37.59 -0.59
N TYR A 13 -18.38 37.84 -0.62
CA TYR A 13 -17.70 39.13 -0.88
C TYR A 13 -16.94 39.84 0.26
N THR A 14 -17.22 39.63 1.55
CA THR A 14 -16.54 40.44 2.60
C THR A 14 -15.21 39.88 3.12
N LEU A 15 -14.80 38.67 2.73
CA LEU A 15 -13.56 38.03 3.22
C LEU A 15 -12.39 38.01 2.21
N LEU A 16 -12.56 38.65 1.04
CA LEU A 16 -11.61 38.57 -0.07
C LEU A 16 -10.72 39.82 -0.26
N ALA A 17 -10.71 40.78 0.68
CA ALA A 17 -10.17 42.12 0.42
C ALA A 17 -9.01 42.61 1.32
N THR A 18 -8.29 41.75 2.07
CA THR A 18 -7.30 42.24 3.05
C THR A 18 -5.91 41.57 3.05
N MET A 19 -5.46 40.93 1.97
CA MET A 19 -4.06 40.48 1.87
C MET A 19 -3.47 40.63 0.45
N LEU A 20 -3.62 41.82 -0.12
CA LEU A 20 -2.72 42.31 -1.17
C LEU A 20 -1.91 43.45 -0.55
N ILE A 21 -0.65 43.58 -0.97
CA ILE A 21 0.41 44.49 -0.47
C ILE A 21 1.32 43.79 0.56
N PHE A 22 2.35 43.08 0.08
CA PHE A 22 3.76 43.25 0.48
C PHE A 22 4.66 42.34 -0.39
N GLY A 23 5.54 42.97 -1.19
CA GLY A 23 6.87 42.44 -1.48
C GLY A 23 7.05 41.51 -2.69
N THR A 24 7.09 42.07 -3.90
CA THR A 24 7.73 41.45 -5.07
C THR A 24 9.18 41.95 -5.19
N GLU A 25 10.19 41.18 -4.78
CA GLU A 25 11.58 41.37 -5.25
C GLU A 25 12.33 40.02 -5.32
N SER A 26 13.20 39.89 -6.33
CA SER A 26 14.12 38.79 -6.64
C SER A 26 13.63 37.64 -7.55
N LEU A 27 13.34 37.98 -8.81
CA LEU A 27 13.84 37.19 -9.94
C LEU A 27 15.19 37.77 -10.38
N THR A 28 16.17 36.90 -10.63
CA THR A 28 17.20 36.93 -11.70
C THR A 28 18.54 36.37 -11.18
N VAL A 29 19.30 35.73 -12.08
CA VAL A 29 20.70 35.26 -11.93
C VAL A 29 20.76 33.85 -11.30
N ILE A 30 21.08 32.75 -11.99
CA ILE A 30 22.27 32.50 -12.81
C ILE A 30 21.95 31.53 -13.96
N ARG A 31 22.33 31.99 -15.15
CA ARG A 31 22.14 31.41 -16.49
C ARG A 31 23.15 30.28 -16.75
N ASN A 32 22.65 29.10 -17.11
CA ASN A 32 23.39 28.02 -17.75
C ASN A 32 23.99 28.51 -19.08
N LEU A 33 25.25 28.96 -19.12
CA LEU A 33 26.00 29.09 -20.36
C LEU A 33 27.49 29.41 -20.13
N LYS A 34 28.37 28.40 -20.16
CA LYS A 34 29.77 28.57 -20.63
C LYS A 34 30.29 27.28 -21.29
N ARG A 35 30.05 27.16 -22.59
CA ARG A 35 30.97 26.47 -23.53
C ARG A 35 31.88 27.55 -24.10
N VAL A 36 33.17 27.54 -23.79
CA VAL A 36 34.23 28.09 -24.64
C VAL A 36 35.47 27.19 -24.47
N LEU A 37 36.01 26.80 -25.63
CA LEU A 37 37.16 25.94 -25.87
C LEU A 37 38.51 26.65 -25.63
N LEU A 38 39.56 25.82 -25.55
CA LEU A 38 40.98 26.03 -25.92
C LEU A 38 41.98 26.44 -24.81
N PRO A 39 43.29 26.11 -24.96
CA PRO A 39 44.01 25.19 -24.07
C PRO A 39 45.28 25.82 -23.45
N CYS A 40 45.81 25.25 -22.36
CA CYS A 40 47.19 25.52 -21.96
C CYS A 40 47.81 24.37 -21.15
N ALA A 41 48.84 23.79 -21.75
CA ALA A 41 50.09 23.31 -21.15
C ALA A 41 50.06 22.47 -19.85
N ILE A 42 50.23 21.16 -20.03
CA ILE A 42 51.28 20.30 -19.47
C ILE A 42 51.89 20.75 -18.12
N LEU A 43 51.71 19.92 -17.07
CA LEU A 43 52.81 19.40 -16.24
C LEU A 43 52.34 18.16 -15.45
N ALA A 44 53.18 17.14 -15.50
CA ALA A 44 52.96 15.79 -15.01
C ALA A 44 52.87 15.68 -13.47
N SER A 45 52.02 14.77 -12.98
CA SER A 45 52.21 14.06 -11.70
C SER A 45 51.36 12.80 -11.72
N THR A 46 51.95 11.67 -12.11
CA THR A 46 51.36 10.34 -11.93
C THR A 46 51.58 9.89 -10.49
N ALA A 47 50.61 10.16 -9.61
CA ALA A 47 50.52 9.48 -8.32
C ALA A 47 49.51 8.34 -8.45
N ALA A 48 50.00 7.10 -8.53
CA ALA A 48 49.19 5.89 -8.50
C ALA A 48 48.57 5.73 -7.09
N GLY A 49 47.36 6.25 -6.91
CA GLY A 49 46.57 6.03 -5.69
C GLY A 49 45.81 4.72 -5.79
N ALA A 50 46.26 3.68 -5.10
CA ALA A 50 45.47 2.47 -4.86
C ALA A 50 44.25 2.85 -4.02
N SER A 51 43.08 2.93 -4.64
CA SER A 51 41.81 3.12 -3.94
C SER A 51 41.42 1.80 -3.29
N PHE A 52 41.63 1.69 -1.98
CA PHE A 52 41.04 0.62 -1.17
C PHE A 52 39.54 0.90 -1.07
N ALA A 53 38.73 0.10 -1.77
CA ALA A 53 37.28 0.09 -1.59
C ALA A 53 36.97 -0.46 -0.20
N VAL A 54 36.63 0.42 0.73
CA VAL A 54 36.08 0.03 2.03
C VAL A 54 34.66 -0.49 1.76
N ALA A 55 34.47 -1.80 1.89
CA ALA A 55 33.14 -2.39 1.86
C ALA A 55 32.40 -1.97 3.14
N GLU A 56 31.41 -1.09 3.00
CA GLU A 56 30.55 -0.70 4.11
C GLU A 56 29.66 -1.89 4.51
N PRO A 57 29.55 -2.21 5.81
CA PRO A 57 28.65 -3.25 6.28
C PRO A 57 27.21 -2.89 5.91
N GLN A 58 26.56 -3.69 5.06
CA GLN A 58 25.13 -3.57 4.83
C GLN A 58 24.41 -3.97 6.12
N ALA A 59 23.97 -2.96 6.87
CA ALA A 59 23.07 -3.15 7.99
C ALA A 59 21.80 -3.84 7.45
N THR A 60 21.59 -5.10 7.83
CA THR A 60 20.34 -5.80 7.57
C THR A 60 19.31 -5.19 8.51
N GLU A 61 18.45 -4.34 7.97
CA GLU A 61 17.34 -3.76 8.71
C GLU A 61 16.42 -4.90 9.19
N PRO A 62 15.98 -4.91 10.47
CA PRO A 62 15.09 -5.94 10.97
C PRO A 62 13.86 -6.05 10.09
N ALA A 63 13.52 -7.28 9.67
CA ALA A 63 12.31 -7.50 8.88
C ALA A 63 11.10 -6.91 9.62
N ALA A 64 10.39 -6.00 8.96
CA ALA A 64 9.23 -5.34 9.54
C ALA A 64 8.19 -6.39 9.99
N GLU A 65 7.82 -6.34 11.27
CA GLU A 65 6.82 -7.25 11.84
C GLU A 65 5.45 -6.96 11.21
N SER A 66 4.82 -7.99 10.61
CA SER A 66 3.58 -7.83 9.86
C SER A 66 2.62 -9.01 10.06
N VAL A 67 1.35 -8.82 9.70
CA VAL A 67 0.43 -9.94 9.49
C VAL A 67 0.64 -10.48 8.07
N LYS A 68 1.13 -11.71 7.94
CA LYS A 68 1.36 -12.35 6.64
C LYS A 68 0.17 -13.20 6.26
N ILE A 69 -0.36 -12.99 5.06
CA ILE A 69 -1.47 -13.77 4.49
C ILE A 69 -0.99 -14.46 3.23
N GLU A 70 -0.98 -15.79 3.25
CA GLU A 70 -0.52 -16.61 2.13
C GLU A 70 -1.70 -17.36 1.52
N LEU A 71 -1.91 -17.22 0.21
CA LEU A 71 -2.75 -18.16 -0.54
C LEU A 71 -1.98 -19.47 -0.73
N ASN A 72 -2.30 -20.47 0.09
CA ASN A 72 -1.52 -21.69 0.17
C ASN A 72 -2.00 -22.75 -0.84
N LYS A 73 -3.33 -22.89 -0.99
CA LYS A 73 -3.95 -23.93 -1.82
C LYS A 73 -5.30 -23.48 -2.37
N LEU A 74 -5.63 -23.96 -3.56
CA LEU A 74 -6.96 -23.94 -4.15
C LEU A 74 -7.34 -25.38 -4.50
N ASP A 75 -8.46 -25.87 -3.96
CA ASP A 75 -8.96 -27.22 -4.22
C ASP A 75 -10.36 -27.19 -4.85
N PRO A 76 -10.60 -27.95 -5.94
CA PRO A 76 -11.94 -28.13 -6.46
C PRO A 76 -12.86 -28.79 -5.43
N VAL A 77 -14.08 -28.27 -5.30
CA VAL A 77 -15.16 -28.85 -4.49
C VAL A 77 -16.43 -28.92 -5.34
N GLU A 78 -17.44 -29.70 -4.93
CA GLU A 78 -18.63 -29.96 -5.76
C GLU A 78 -19.30 -28.69 -6.31
N LYS A 79 -19.33 -27.61 -5.52
CA LYS A 79 -20.04 -26.36 -5.87
C LYS A 79 -19.10 -25.19 -6.21
N GLY A 80 -17.80 -25.44 -6.45
CA GLY A 80 -16.87 -24.38 -6.81
C GLY A 80 -15.43 -24.67 -6.39
N CYS A 81 -14.81 -23.71 -5.72
CA CYS A 81 -13.41 -23.79 -5.31
C CYS A 81 -13.25 -23.50 -3.82
N ARG A 82 -12.43 -24.28 -3.11
CA ARG A 82 -12.03 -24.00 -1.74
C ARG A 82 -10.66 -23.33 -1.72
N ALA A 83 -10.57 -22.17 -1.10
CA ALA A 83 -9.31 -21.48 -0.87
C ALA A 83 -8.79 -21.72 0.55
N TYR A 84 -7.49 -22.00 0.65
CA TYR A 84 -6.78 -22.19 1.91
C TYR A 84 -5.83 -21.02 2.10
N LEU A 85 -6.13 -20.18 3.08
CA LEU A 85 -5.26 -19.10 3.51
C LEU A 85 -4.48 -19.51 4.75
N VAL A 86 -3.19 -19.23 4.72
CA VAL A 86 -2.31 -19.35 5.86
C VAL A 86 -2.07 -17.94 6.39
N VAL A 87 -2.41 -17.70 7.65
CA VAL A 87 -2.22 -16.39 8.29
C VAL A 87 -1.19 -16.53 9.40
N LYS A 88 -0.08 -15.78 9.31
CA LYS A 88 0.94 -15.71 10.34
C LYS A 88 0.97 -14.30 10.92
N ASN A 89 0.59 -14.18 12.18
CA ASN A 89 0.70 -12.93 12.90
C ASN A 89 2.11 -12.82 13.49
N GLU A 90 2.99 -12.05 12.85
CA GLU A 90 4.34 -11.79 13.38
C GLU A 90 4.39 -10.55 14.27
N THR A 91 3.29 -9.82 14.45
CA THR A 91 3.22 -8.62 15.30
C THR A 91 3.11 -8.99 16.79
N PRO A 92 3.41 -8.08 17.72
CA PRO A 92 3.20 -8.32 19.15
C PRO A 92 1.70 -8.24 19.54
N THR A 93 0.85 -7.73 18.65
CA THR A 93 -0.58 -7.55 18.87
C THR A 93 -1.33 -8.86 18.68
N SER A 94 -2.23 -9.21 19.59
CA SER A 94 -3.25 -10.24 19.36
C SER A 94 -4.51 -9.58 18.80
N TYR A 95 -4.97 -10.03 17.63
CA TYR A 95 -6.18 -9.49 17.01
C TYR A 95 -7.38 -10.39 17.35
N GLN A 96 -8.44 -9.79 17.90
CA GLN A 96 -9.73 -10.46 18.09
C GLN A 96 -10.50 -10.57 16.78
N SER A 97 -10.46 -9.52 15.95
CA SER A 97 -11.00 -9.50 14.59
C SER A 97 -9.95 -8.94 13.62
N PHE A 98 -9.82 -9.60 12.48
CA PHE A 98 -9.01 -9.18 11.34
C PHE A 98 -9.78 -9.55 10.07
N LYS A 99 -10.72 -8.71 9.69
CA LYS A 99 -11.66 -8.95 8.59
C LYS A 99 -11.20 -8.24 7.34
N VAL A 100 -10.88 -9.02 6.31
CA VAL A 100 -10.39 -8.51 5.03
C VAL A 100 -11.52 -8.47 3.99
N ASP A 101 -11.44 -7.48 3.12
CA ASP A 101 -12.25 -7.36 1.92
C ASP A 101 -11.48 -7.94 0.74
N LEU A 102 -11.89 -9.13 0.28
CA LEU A 102 -11.25 -9.86 -0.81
C LEU A 102 -12.03 -9.67 -2.11
N VAL A 103 -11.36 -9.27 -3.18
CA VAL A 103 -11.91 -9.22 -4.53
C VAL A 103 -11.27 -10.33 -5.36
N LEU A 104 -12.10 -11.14 -5.99
CA LEU A 104 -11.68 -12.14 -6.96
C LEU A 104 -11.83 -11.58 -8.36
N PHE A 105 -10.75 -11.64 -9.12
CA PHE A 105 -10.76 -11.44 -10.56
C PHE A 105 -10.73 -12.81 -11.24
N GLN A 106 -11.57 -12.97 -12.26
CA GLN A 106 -11.56 -14.16 -13.10
C GLN A 106 -10.32 -14.19 -13.98
N ALA A 107 -10.10 -15.30 -14.69
CA ALA A 107 -8.94 -15.48 -15.57
C ALA A 107 -8.84 -14.43 -16.71
N ASP A 108 -9.95 -13.78 -17.06
CA ASP A 108 -10.01 -12.67 -18.03
C ASP A 108 -9.75 -11.28 -17.40
N GLY A 109 -9.49 -11.22 -16.09
CA GLY A 109 -9.28 -9.99 -15.35
C GLY A 109 -10.56 -9.25 -14.95
N VAL A 110 -11.75 -9.80 -15.22
CA VAL A 110 -13.02 -9.20 -14.80
C VAL A 110 -13.34 -9.59 -13.36
N ILE A 111 -13.88 -8.65 -12.57
CA ILE A 111 -14.32 -8.93 -11.20
C ILE A 111 -15.39 -10.04 -11.23
N GLY A 112 -15.13 -11.14 -10.53
CA GLY A 112 -16.06 -12.24 -10.35
C GLY A 112 -16.88 -12.09 -9.07
N LYS A 113 -16.20 -12.02 -7.93
CA LYS A 113 -16.84 -11.96 -6.60
C LYS A 113 -16.07 -11.06 -5.64
N ARG A 114 -16.77 -10.57 -4.61
CA ARG A 114 -16.19 -9.83 -3.49
C ARG A 114 -16.65 -10.46 -2.17
N PHE A 115 -15.74 -10.63 -1.22
CA PHE A 115 -15.95 -11.36 0.02
C PHE A 115 -15.50 -10.52 1.20
N SER A 116 -16.27 -10.57 2.29
CA SER A 116 -15.80 -10.13 3.60
C SER A 116 -15.39 -11.36 4.38
N LEU A 117 -14.09 -11.56 4.59
CA LEU A 117 -13.53 -12.76 5.21
C LEU A 117 -12.93 -12.44 6.58
N GLU A 118 -13.45 -13.06 7.63
CA GLU A 118 -12.89 -12.97 8.98
C GLU A 118 -11.70 -13.93 9.14
N LEU A 119 -10.50 -13.38 9.31
CA LEU A 119 -9.27 -14.13 9.56
C LEU A 119 -8.97 -14.26 11.06
N GLY A 120 -9.62 -13.47 11.90
CA GLY A 120 -9.50 -13.54 13.35
C GLY A 120 -10.06 -14.85 13.96
N PRO A 121 -9.74 -15.11 15.23
CA PRO A 121 -8.72 -14.41 16.03
C PRO A 121 -7.29 -14.78 15.59
N LEU A 122 -6.37 -13.80 15.65
CA LEU A 122 -4.96 -13.96 15.30
C LEU A 122 -4.08 -13.74 16.53
N ARG A 123 -3.70 -14.83 17.20
CA ARG A 123 -2.78 -14.77 18.35
C ARG A 123 -1.39 -14.31 17.92
N THR A 124 -0.74 -13.50 18.76
CA THR A 124 0.63 -13.04 18.52
C THR A 124 1.60 -14.21 18.31
N LYS A 125 2.52 -14.03 17.35
CA LYS A 125 3.56 -15.00 16.96
C LYS A 125 3.01 -16.40 16.63
N LYS A 126 1.74 -16.52 16.20
CA LYS A 126 1.12 -17.79 15.78
C LYS A 126 0.78 -17.81 14.30
N LYS A 127 0.88 -19.01 13.73
CA LYS A 127 0.39 -19.37 12.39
C LYS A 127 -0.96 -20.06 12.52
N SER A 128 -1.89 -19.72 11.65
CA SER A 128 -3.23 -20.31 11.58
C SER A 128 -3.61 -20.58 10.12
N VAL A 129 -4.56 -21.48 9.91
CA VAL A 129 -5.12 -21.79 8.59
C VAL A 129 -6.59 -21.40 8.59
N LYS A 130 -7.01 -20.69 7.55
CA LYS A 130 -8.40 -20.31 7.28
C LYS A 130 -8.80 -20.87 5.93
N LEU A 131 -10.02 -21.37 5.85
CA LEU A 131 -10.57 -21.94 4.62
C LEU A 131 -11.87 -21.21 4.32
N PHE A 132 -12.12 -20.96 3.05
CA PHE A 132 -13.42 -20.47 2.60
C PHE A 132 -13.76 -21.04 1.23
N ASP A 133 -15.06 -21.25 1.00
CA ASP A 133 -15.58 -21.77 -0.25
C ASP A 133 -16.02 -20.61 -1.15
N ILE A 134 -15.63 -20.71 -2.41
CA ILE A 134 -15.97 -19.81 -3.50
C ILE A 134 -17.00 -20.54 -4.36
N ASP A 135 -18.28 -20.30 -4.07
CA ASP A 135 -19.36 -20.96 -4.79
C ASP A 135 -19.39 -20.54 -6.27
N ALA A 136 -19.86 -21.44 -7.14
CA ALA A 136 -20.12 -21.22 -8.56
C ALA A 136 -18.91 -20.77 -9.42
N ILE A 137 -17.69 -20.77 -8.88
CA ILE A 137 -16.45 -20.50 -9.61
C ILE A 137 -15.53 -21.69 -9.45
N ALA A 138 -15.21 -22.36 -10.56
CA ALA A 138 -14.22 -23.43 -10.56
C ALA A 138 -12.81 -22.87 -10.34
N CYS A 139 -11.93 -23.63 -9.68
CA CYS A 139 -10.60 -23.14 -9.32
C CYS A 139 -9.76 -22.70 -10.53
N ASP A 140 -9.95 -23.32 -11.70
CA ASP A 140 -9.27 -22.96 -12.94
C ASP A 140 -9.75 -21.64 -13.56
N LYS A 141 -10.86 -21.07 -13.06
CA LYS A 141 -11.40 -19.77 -13.50
C LYS A 141 -10.95 -18.60 -12.64
N ILE A 142 -10.24 -18.86 -11.54
CA ILE A 142 -9.71 -17.82 -10.66
C ILE A 142 -8.42 -17.27 -11.28
N GLY A 143 -8.41 -15.98 -11.61
CA GLY A 143 -7.23 -15.30 -12.13
C GLY A 143 -6.33 -14.78 -11.01
N SER A 144 -6.90 -13.98 -10.11
CA SER A 144 -6.19 -13.44 -8.94
C SER A 144 -7.16 -13.11 -7.80
N LEU A 145 -6.60 -12.97 -6.60
CA LEU A 145 -7.26 -12.46 -5.41
C LEU A 145 -6.57 -11.17 -4.97
N LEU A 146 -7.37 -10.16 -4.62
CA LEU A 146 -6.91 -8.88 -4.11
C LEU A 146 -7.51 -8.65 -2.72
N ILE A 147 -6.67 -8.38 -1.72
CA ILE A 147 -7.12 -7.78 -0.46
C ILE A 147 -7.31 -6.29 -0.71
N ASN A 148 -8.54 -5.89 -1.01
CA ASN A 148 -8.87 -4.51 -1.32
C ASN A 148 -8.87 -3.60 -0.08
N ASP A 149 -9.24 -4.13 1.09
CA ASP A 149 -9.23 -3.38 2.34
C ASP A 149 -9.19 -4.31 3.58
N VAL A 150 -8.98 -3.72 4.77
CA VAL A 150 -9.22 -4.35 6.07
C VAL A 150 -10.42 -3.67 6.72
N MET A 151 -11.59 -4.31 6.61
CA MET A 151 -12.88 -3.78 7.08
C MET A 151 -12.98 -3.71 8.60
N GLU A 152 -12.32 -4.62 9.31
CA GLU A 152 -12.30 -4.64 10.77
C GLU A 152 -10.94 -5.12 11.26
N CYS A 153 -10.30 -4.31 12.11
CA CYS A 153 -9.05 -4.67 12.76
C CYS A 153 -9.12 -4.26 14.23
N LYS A 154 -9.24 -5.25 15.11
CA LYS A 154 -9.47 -5.02 16.54
C LYS A 154 -8.59 -5.93 17.38
N SER A 155 -7.96 -5.34 18.40
CA SER A 155 -7.29 -6.03 19.48
C SER A 155 -8.20 -6.12 20.71
N GLU A 156 -7.69 -6.63 21.82
CA GLU A 156 -8.36 -6.55 23.12
C GLU A 156 -8.53 -5.10 23.59
N SER A 157 -7.56 -4.23 23.28
CA SER A 157 -7.56 -2.82 23.67
C SER A 157 -8.41 -1.91 22.78
N GLY A 158 -9.02 -2.45 21.71
CA GLY A 158 -9.85 -1.70 20.76
C GLY A 158 -9.34 -1.74 19.31
N PRO A 159 -9.82 -0.81 18.46
CA PRO A 159 -9.41 -0.70 17.06
C PRO A 159 -7.90 -0.55 16.90
N VAL A 160 -7.35 -1.15 15.84
CA VAL A 160 -5.93 -1.03 15.48
C VAL A 160 -5.83 -0.36 14.11
N GLU A 161 -5.03 0.71 14.06
CA GLU A 161 -4.82 1.48 12.84
C GLU A 161 -3.82 0.80 11.89
N HIS A 162 -3.88 1.21 10.62
CA HIS A 162 -2.91 0.82 9.59
C HIS A 162 -2.77 -0.68 9.30
N CYS A 163 -3.80 -1.49 9.58
CA CYS A 163 -3.71 -2.94 9.38
C CYS A 163 -3.52 -3.36 7.92
N LEU A 164 -4.07 -2.61 6.96
CA LEU A 164 -3.84 -2.86 5.53
C LEU A 164 -2.38 -2.56 5.14
N GLN A 165 -1.80 -1.47 5.66
CA GLN A 165 -0.40 -1.13 5.41
C GLN A 165 0.53 -2.17 6.04
N ASN A 166 0.19 -2.65 7.24
CA ASN A 166 1.01 -3.56 8.06
C ASN A 166 0.78 -5.06 7.78
N LEU A 167 0.07 -5.42 6.71
CA LEU A 167 -0.02 -6.80 6.23
C LEU A 167 0.86 -7.03 5.01
N THR A 168 1.27 -8.27 4.78
CA THR A 168 1.96 -8.68 3.55
C THR A 168 1.28 -9.91 2.96
N THR A 169 1.36 -10.07 1.65
CA THR A 169 0.77 -11.21 0.94
C THR A 169 1.82 -12.09 0.30
N SER A 170 1.51 -13.39 0.18
CA SER A 170 2.27 -14.34 -0.60
C SER A 170 1.35 -15.39 -1.21
N THR A 171 1.87 -16.20 -2.13
CA THR A 171 1.12 -17.33 -2.71
C THR A 171 2.07 -18.51 -2.93
N LEU A 172 1.56 -19.73 -2.73
CA LEU A 172 2.21 -20.98 -3.18
C LEU A 172 1.48 -21.60 -4.38
N THR A 173 0.48 -20.90 -4.92
CA THR A 173 -0.31 -21.35 -6.07
C THR A 173 0.12 -20.59 -7.33
N LYS A 174 -0.50 -20.91 -8.47
CA LYS A 174 -0.37 -20.11 -9.71
C LYS A 174 -1.24 -18.85 -9.70
N VAL A 175 -2.17 -18.74 -8.74
CA VAL A 175 -3.06 -17.60 -8.56
C VAL A 175 -2.38 -16.60 -7.63
N GLU A 176 -2.32 -15.34 -8.05
CA GLU A 176 -1.72 -14.27 -7.26
C GLU A 176 -2.64 -13.86 -6.10
N LEU A 177 -2.03 -13.51 -4.96
CA LEU A 177 -2.68 -12.78 -3.88
C LEU A 177 -1.95 -11.44 -3.67
N SER A 178 -2.63 -10.34 -3.95
CA SER A 178 -2.12 -8.98 -3.82
C SER A 178 -2.92 -8.16 -2.81
N LYS A 179 -2.46 -6.94 -2.51
CA LYS A 179 -3.17 -5.92 -1.72
C LYS A 179 -3.00 -4.56 -2.39
#